data_AF-X0TI18-F1
#
_entry.id   AF-X0TI18-F1
#
_cell.length_a   1.000
_cell.length_b   1.000
_cell.length_c   1.000
_cell.angle_alpha   90.00
_cell.angle_beta   90.00
_cell.angle_gamma   90.00
#
_symmetry.space_group_name_H-M   'P 1'
#
loop_
_entity.id
_entity.type
_entity.pdbx_description
1 polymer ?
#
loop_
_entity_poly.entity_id
_entity_poly.type
_entity_poly.pdbx_seq_one_letter_code
_entity_poly.pdbx_strand_id
1 'polypeptide(L)'
;MAFAQLTYRESLRDIESCLNSMQKKLYHMGFREKISRSTLADANENRDWRIYADFAQVLIHIARALYRDDEFRVELDQTIYALDSTTIDLCLSLFPWAHFRKHKGAIKLHTLLDLRGNLPSFIKITDGKVHDAEGILDDLIPEPGSYYIMDRGYLDF
;
A
#
# COMPACT_ATOMS: atom_id res chain seq x y z
N MET A 1 8.69 9.97 -6.23
CA MET A 1 7.67 8.91 -6.13
C MET A 1 6.36 9.40 -5.53
N ALA A 2 6.33 10.14 -4.40
CA ALA A 2 5.07 10.66 -3.83
C ALA A 2 4.25 11.51 -4.81
N PHE A 3 4.89 12.43 -5.56
CA PHE A 3 4.23 13.19 -6.64
C PHE A 3 3.51 12.28 -7.64
N ALA A 4 4.16 11.17 -8.04
CA ALA A 4 3.60 10.25 -9.01
C ALA A 4 2.33 9.58 -8.48
N GLN A 5 2.33 9.18 -7.19
CA GLN A 5 1.17 8.56 -6.54
C GLN A 5 0.01 9.55 -6.42
N LEU A 6 0.27 10.77 -5.92
CA LEU A 6 -0.75 11.81 -5.72
C LEU A 6 -1.35 12.33 -7.03
N THR A 7 -0.63 12.19 -8.15
CA THR A 7 -1.07 12.64 -9.48
C THR A 7 -1.41 11.49 -10.40
N TYR A 8 -1.48 10.25 -9.89
CA TYR A 8 -1.84 9.04 -10.63
C TYR A 8 -1.01 8.84 -11.91
N ARG A 9 0.32 9.06 -11.84
CA ARG A 9 1.22 8.80 -12.97
C ARG A 9 1.48 7.31 -13.10
N GLU A 10 1.42 6.81 -14.32
CA GLU A 10 1.46 5.36 -14.58
C GLU A 10 2.86 4.83 -14.96
N SER A 11 3.81 5.71 -15.28
CA SER A 11 5.17 5.29 -15.65
C SER A 11 6.23 6.33 -15.35
N LEU A 12 7.50 5.91 -15.27
CA LEU A 12 8.64 6.84 -15.14
C LEU A 12 8.70 7.86 -16.29
N ARG A 13 8.28 7.45 -17.50
CA ARG A 13 8.23 8.34 -18.67
C ARG A 13 7.14 9.41 -18.55
N ASP A 14 5.98 9.03 -18.01
CA ASP A 14 4.88 9.96 -17.73
C ASP A 14 5.29 10.97 -16.65
N ILE A 15 5.91 10.50 -15.56
CA ILE A 15 6.47 11.37 -14.51
C ILE A 15 7.48 12.36 -15.10
N GLU A 16 8.47 11.87 -15.86
CA GLU A 16 9.48 12.69 -16.51
C GLU A 16 8.86 13.76 -17.42
N SER A 17 7.92 13.36 -18.28
CA SER A 17 7.29 14.25 -19.26
C SER A 17 6.46 15.34 -18.57
N CYS A 18 5.67 14.94 -17.57
CA CYS A 18 4.85 15.85 -16.78
C CYS A 18 5.72 16.90 -16.07
N LEU A 19 6.75 16.46 -15.36
CA LEU A 19 7.64 17.36 -14.63
C LEU A 19 8.40 18.29 -15.60
N ASN A 20 8.95 17.75 -16.69
CA ASN A 20 9.69 18.57 -17.66
C ASN A 20 8.82 19.59 -18.40
N SER A 21 7.50 19.35 -18.55
CA SER A 21 6.59 20.35 -19.11
C SER A 21 6.45 21.60 -18.24
N MET A 22 6.68 21.48 -16.92
CA MET A 22 6.50 22.53 -15.92
C MET A 22 7.83 23.10 -15.40
N GLN A 23 8.94 22.96 -16.15
CA GLN A 23 10.29 23.37 -15.71
C GLN A 23 10.39 24.76 -15.08
N LYS A 24 9.69 25.76 -15.64
CA LYS A 24 9.68 27.14 -15.11
C LYS A 24 9.18 27.21 -13.66
N LYS A 25 8.20 26.38 -13.29
CA LYS A 25 7.65 26.29 -11.92
C LYS A 25 8.55 25.45 -11.01
N LEU A 26 9.18 24.42 -11.58
CA LEU A 26 10.03 23.47 -10.86
C LEU A 26 11.31 24.10 -10.29
N TYR A 27 11.86 25.12 -10.95
CA TYR A 27 13.06 25.83 -10.48
C TYR A 27 12.93 26.33 -9.04
N HIS A 28 11.77 26.92 -8.71
CA HIS A 28 11.48 27.44 -7.37
C HIS A 28 11.20 26.34 -6.33
N MET A 29 10.94 25.11 -6.77
CA MET A 29 10.77 23.94 -5.91
C MET A 29 12.07 23.14 -5.70
N GLY A 30 13.21 23.69 -6.13
CA GLY A 30 14.54 23.09 -5.91
C GLY A 30 15.02 22.17 -7.04
N PHE A 31 14.22 21.95 -8.08
CA PHE A 31 14.64 21.19 -9.27
C PHE A 31 15.38 22.13 -10.23
N ARG A 32 16.71 22.09 -10.17
CA ARG A 32 17.58 23.00 -10.96
C ARG A 32 17.96 22.46 -12.33
N GLU A 33 17.73 21.17 -12.56
CA GLU A 33 18.13 20.48 -13.79
C GLU A 33 16.94 19.75 -14.41
N LYS A 34 17.11 19.35 -15.68
CA LYS A 34 16.13 18.53 -16.37
C LYS A 34 16.01 17.19 -15.66
N ILE A 35 14.79 16.78 -15.37
CA ILE A 35 14.54 15.49 -14.74
C ILE A 35 14.68 14.41 -15.82
N SER A 36 15.53 13.42 -15.57
CA SER A 36 15.73 12.31 -16.50
C SER A 36 15.06 11.04 -15.98
N ARG A 37 14.57 10.21 -16.91
CA ARG A 37 14.01 8.89 -16.57
C ARG A 37 15.01 8.00 -15.85
N SER A 38 16.28 7.99 -16.27
CA SER A 38 17.32 7.15 -15.67
C SER A 38 17.59 7.55 -14.23
N THR A 39 17.70 8.85 -13.93
CA THR A 39 17.86 9.33 -12.55
C THR A 39 16.71 8.86 -11.64
N LEU A 40 15.47 8.86 -12.14
CA LEU A 40 14.33 8.34 -11.38
C LEU A 40 14.42 6.82 -11.16
N ALA A 41 14.83 6.07 -12.19
CA ALA A 41 14.99 4.62 -12.10
C ALA A 41 16.10 4.24 -11.12
N ASP A 42 17.29 4.81 -11.29
CA ASP A 42 18.47 4.56 -10.46
C ASP A 42 18.18 4.93 -9.00
N ALA A 43 17.52 6.07 -8.76
CA ALA A 43 17.12 6.46 -7.41
C ALA A 43 16.10 5.49 -6.81
N ASN A 44 15.19 4.91 -7.59
CA ASN A 44 14.19 3.97 -7.09
C ASN A 44 14.79 2.57 -6.81
N GLU A 45 15.79 2.16 -7.60
CA GLU A 45 16.50 0.90 -7.41
C GLU A 45 17.39 0.92 -6.15
N ASN A 46 18.01 2.05 -5.86
CA ASN A 46 18.94 2.17 -4.73
C ASN A 46 18.27 2.56 -3.39
N ARG A 47 16.99 2.93 -3.38
CA ARG A 47 16.32 3.43 -2.18
C ARG A 47 15.71 2.29 -1.38
N ASP A 48 16.08 2.21 -0.10
CA ASP A 48 15.52 1.20 0.81
C ASP A 48 14.00 1.36 0.88
N TRP A 49 13.29 0.24 0.66
CA TRP A 49 11.84 0.18 0.68
C TRP A 49 11.26 0.57 2.05
N ARG A 50 12.03 0.39 3.14
CA ARG A 50 11.63 0.74 4.51
C ARG A 50 11.25 2.21 4.65
N ILE A 51 11.88 3.09 3.88
CA ILE A 51 11.53 4.52 3.86
C ILE A 51 10.05 4.71 3.49
N TYR A 52 9.55 3.94 2.52
CA TYR A 52 8.15 4.02 2.11
C TYR A 52 7.22 3.36 3.11
N ALA A 53 7.63 2.23 3.70
CA ALA A 53 6.87 1.53 4.74
C ALA A 53 6.69 2.40 5.99
N ASP A 54 7.78 2.94 6.52
CA ASP A 54 7.77 3.80 7.70
C ASP A 54 6.97 5.08 7.44
N PHE A 55 7.14 5.68 6.26
CA PHE A 55 6.38 6.86 5.87
C PHE A 55 4.88 6.57 5.77
N ALA A 56 4.49 5.42 5.22
CA ALA A 56 3.08 5.00 5.20
C ALA A 56 2.51 4.83 6.61
N GLN A 57 3.26 4.22 7.54
CA GLN A 57 2.82 4.08 8.93
C GLN A 57 2.61 5.44 9.62
N VAL A 58 3.49 6.41 9.37
CA VAL A 58 3.31 7.79 9.87
C VAL A 58 2.03 8.42 9.30
N LEU A 59 1.80 8.30 8.00
CA LEU A 59 0.60 8.85 7.35
C LEU A 59 -0.69 8.20 7.86
N ILE A 60 -0.68 6.87 8.07
CA ILE A 60 -1.80 6.12 8.64
C ILE A 60 -2.11 6.63 10.05
N HIS A 61 -1.09 6.83 10.88
CA HIS A 61 -1.28 7.35 12.24
C HIS A 61 -1.91 8.75 12.24
N ILE A 62 -1.42 9.64 11.36
CA ILE A 62 -1.98 10.99 11.19
C ILE A 62 -3.44 10.91 10.73
N ALA A 63 -3.73 10.09 9.71
CA ALA A 63 -5.07 9.93 9.18
C ALA A 63 -6.03 9.40 10.26
N ARG A 64 -5.63 8.39 11.04
CA ARG A 64 -6.47 7.85 12.13
C ARG A 64 -6.89 8.90 13.15
N ALA A 65 -6.03 9.86 13.45
CA ALA A 65 -6.39 10.97 14.33
C ALA A 65 -7.39 11.94 13.68
N LEU A 66 -7.29 12.18 12.37
CA LEU A 66 -8.17 13.08 11.62
C LEU A 66 -9.57 12.50 11.44
N TYR A 67 -9.68 11.19 11.19
CA TYR A 67 -10.94 10.49 10.89
C TYR A 67 -11.63 9.90 12.13
N ARG A 68 -11.16 10.22 13.34
CA ARG A 68 -11.70 9.64 14.59
C ARG A 68 -13.18 9.96 14.80
N ASP A 69 -13.55 11.21 14.49
CA ASP A 69 -14.87 11.78 14.74
C ASP A 69 -15.75 11.76 13.48
N ASP A 70 -15.28 11.13 12.40
CA ASP A 70 -16.07 10.96 11.19
C ASP A 70 -17.26 10.03 11.46
N GLU A 71 -18.42 10.46 10.98
CA GLU A 71 -19.68 9.78 11.21
C GLU A 71 -19.65 8.41 10.52
N PHE A 72 -19.65 7.35 11.32
CA PHE A 72 -19.71 6.01 10.76
C PHE A 72 -21.14 5.72 10.31
N ARG A 73 -21.29 5.17 9.10
CA ARG A 73 -22.60 4.91 8.48
C ARG A 73 -23.48 3.92 9.28
N VAL A 74 -22.89 3.24 10.26
CA VAL A 74 -23.58 2.35 11.20
C VAL A 74 -23.49 2.99 12.59
N GLU A 75 -24.62 3.08 13.29
CA GLU A 75 -24.71 3.54 14.69
C GLU A 75 -24.09 2.51 15.64
N LEU A 76 -22.78 2.31 15.55
CA LEU A 76 -21.99 1.49 16.44
C LEU A 76 -20.87 2.35 17.04
N ASP A 77 -20.82 2.35 18.37
CA ASP A 77 -19.77 3.04 19.12
C ASP A 77 -18.41 2.31 18.99
N GLN A 78 -18.46 1.00 18.73
CA GLN A 78 -17.29 0.14 18.56
C GLN A 78 -16.62 0.29 17.19
N THR A 79 -15.31 0.10 17.16
CA THR A 79 -14.54 0.04 15.91
C THR A 79 -14.89 -1.22 15.12
N ILE A 80 -15.09 -1.07 13.81
CA ILE A 80 -15.30 -2.20 12.90
C ILE A 80 -14.13 -2.29 11.94
N TYR A 81 -13.52 -3.47 11.89
CA TYR A 81 -12.46 -3.79 10.97
C TYR A 81 -12.93 -4.76 9.89
N ALA A 82 -12.48 -4.57 8.65
CA ALA A 82 -12.61 -5.54 7.58
C ALA A 82 -11.23 -6.12 7.24
N LEU A 83 -11.10 -7.44 7.30
CA LEU A 83 -9.90 -8.15 6.88
C LEU A 83 -10.16 -8.77 5.50
N ASP A 84 -9.32 -8.41 4.53
CA ASP A 84 -9.35 -8.99 3.19
C ASP A 84 -7.94 -9.06 2.59
N SER A 85 -7.75 -9.92 1.59
CA SER A 85 -6.48 -10.06 0.87
C SER A 85 -6.62 -9.67 -0.59
N THR A 86 -5.59 -9.01 -1.12
CA THR A 86 -5.51 -8.67 -2.54
C THR A 86 -4.26 -9.30 -3.14
N THR A 87 -4.43 -10.04 -4.25
CA THR A 87 -3.30 -10.59 -5.00
C THR A 87 -2.76 -9.54 -5.97
N ILE A 88 -1.47 -9.22 -5.87
CA ILE A 88 -0.79 -8.28 -6.76
C ILE A 88 0.06 -9.10 -7.73
N ASP A 89 -0.33 -9.08 -9.02
CA ASP A 89 0.42 -9.72 -10.09
C ASP A 89 1.77 -9.01 -10.31
N LEU A 90 2.84 -9.79 -10.34
CA LEU A 90 4.21 -9.33 -10.55
C LEU A 90 4.81 -9.97 -11.80
N CYS A 91 5.73 -9.24 -12.43
CA CYS A 91 6.52 -9.77 -13.54
C CYS A 91 7.57 -10.75 -13.02
N LEU A 92 7.40 -12.05 -13.32
CA LEU A 92 8.28 -13.10 -12.79
C LEU A 92 9.75 -12.94 -13.20
N SER A 93 10.04 -12.31 -14.35
CA SER A 93 11.43 -12.04 -14.76
C SER A 93 12.09 -10.94 -13.93
N LEU A 94 11.32 -10.00 -13.39
CA LEU A 94 11.81 -8.94 -12.50
C LEU A 94 11.81 -9.39 -11.04
N PHE A 95 10.84 -10.22 -10.64
CA PHE A 95 10.66 -10.71 -9.29
C PHE A 95 10.67 -12.25 -9.27
N PRO A 96 11.82 -12.90 -9.53
CA PRO A 96 11.91 -14.35 -9.63
C PRO A 96 11.58 -15.07 -8.30
N TRP A 97 11.70 -14.36 -7.17
CA TRP A 97 11.37 -14.86 -5.84
C TRP A 97 9.87 -14.97 -5.59
N ALA A 98 9.02 -14.22 -6.30
CA ALA A 98 7.58 -14.15 -6.05
C ALA A 98 6.80 -15.19 -6.87
N HIS A 99 7.22 -16.45 -6.88
CA HIS A 99 6.73 -17.45 -7.83
C HIS A 99 5.31 -17.97 -7.50
N PHE A 100 4.31 -17.57 -8.28
CA PHE A 100 2.92 -17.96 -8.08
C PHE A 100 2.46 -19.10 -9.00
N ARG A 101 2.69 -18.99 -10.31
CA ARG A 101 2.39 -20.03 -11.33
C ARG A 101 3.50 -20.12 -12.36
N LYS A 102 3.42 -21.10 -13.28
CA LYS A 102 4.45 -21.38 -14.31
C LYS A 102 5.03 -20.14 -14.99
N HIS A 103 4.20 -19.16 -15.33
CA HIS A 103 4.61 -17.92 -16.00
C HIS A 103 4.14 -16.64 -15.29
N LYS A 104 3.77 -16.73 -14.00
CA LYS A 104 3.27 -15.57 -13.22
C LYS A 104 3.96 -15.48 -11.88
N GLY A 105 4.41 -14.28 -11.54
CA GLY A 105 4.77 -13.94 -10.18
C GLY A 105 3.61 -13.24 -9.49
N ALA A 106 3.44 -13.40 -8.18
CA ALA A 106 2.48 -12.65 -7.40
C ALA A 106 2.83 -12.63 -5.92
N ILE A 107 2.38 -11.59 -5.24
CA ILE A 107 2.32 -11.52 -3.77
C ILE A 107 0.86 -11.37 -3.35
N LYS A 108 0.57 -11.71 -2.09
CA LYS A 108 -0.68 -11.35 -1.43
C LYS A 108 -0.46 -10.24 -0.43
N LEU A 109 -1.35 -9.26 -0.45
CA LEU A 109 -1.42 -8.16 0.49
C LEU A 109 -2.65 -8.34 1.37
N HIS A 110 -2.45 -8.79 2.60
CA HIS A 110 -3.50 -8.91 3.61
C HIS A 110 -3.63 -7.58 4.32
N THR A 111 -4.82 -6.99 4.27
CA THR A 111 -5.07 -5.65 4.81
C THR A 111 -6.26 -5.71 5.76
N LEU A 112 -6.02 -5.27 7.00
CA LEU A 112 -7.10 -4.93 7.92
C LEU A 112 -7.43 -3.45 7.70
N LEU A 113 -8.68 -3.15 7.36
CA LEU A 113 -9.19 -1.80 7.16
C LEU A 113 -10.08 -1.41 8.33
N ASP A 114 -9.77 -0.29 8.97
CA ASP A 114 -10.71 0.43 9.83
C ASP A 114 -11.81 1.04 8.96
N LEU A 115 -13.03 0.54 9.09
CA LEU A 115 -14.13 0.95 8.24
C LEU A 115 -14.63 2.37 8.54
N ARG A 116 -14.32 2.95 9.70
CA ARG A 116 -14.75 4.33 10.01
C ARG A 116 -14.05 5.35 9.11
N GLY A 117 -12.73 5.27 9.03
CA GLY A 117 -11.92 6.16 8.20
C GLY A 117 -11.55 5.58 6.83
N ASN A 118 -11.89 4.32 6.57
CA ASN A 118 -11.37 3.54 5.43
C ASN A 118 -9.83 3.51 5.42
N LEU A 119 -9.24 3.30 6.60
CA LEU A 119 -7.79 3.40 6.85
C LEU A 119 -7.19 2.02 7.11
N PRO A 120 -6.06 1.67 6.47
CA PRO A 120 -5.38 0.42 6.78
C PRO A 120 -4.79 0.47 8.20
N SER A 121 -5.13 -0.53 9.01
CA SER A 121 -4.69 -0.69 10.40
C SER A 121 -3.63 -1.76 10.57
N PHE A 122 -3.63 -2.76 9.69
CA PHE A 122 -2.63 -3.82 9.61
C PHE A 122 -2.40 -4.17 8.15
N ILE A 123 -1.14 -4.40 7.77
CA ILE A 123 -0.74 -4.79 6.43
C ILE A 123 0.30 -5.89 6.54
N LYS A 124 0.04 -7.04 5.92
CA LYS A 124 0.99 -8.16 5.81
C LYS A 124 1.16 -8.55 4.36
N ILE A 125 2.41 -8.68 3.93
CA ILE A 125 2.76 -9.19 2.61
C ILE A 125 3.20 -10.65 2.75
N THR A 126 2.60 -11.53 1.96
CA THR A 126 2.98 -12.94 1.86
C THR A 126 3.21 -13.33 0.40
N ASP A 127 3.76 -14.53 0.18
CA ASP A 127 3.79 -15.11 -1.17
C ASP A 127 2.34 -15.28 -1.70
N GLY A 128 2.17 -15.15 -3.01
CA GLY A 128 0.86 -15.27 -3.65
C GLY A 128 0.18 -16.63 -3.43
N LYS A 129 0.92 -17.68 -3.10
CA LYS A 129 0.40 -19.03 -2.86
C LYS A 129 -0.17 -19.26 -1.46
N VAL A 130 0.18 -18.40 -0.50
CA VAL A 130 -0.26 -18.55 0.90
C VAL A 130 -1.79 -18.45 0.96
N HIS A 131 -2.43 -19.36 1.67
CA HIS A 131 -3.87 -19.32 1.88
C HIS A 131 -4.24 -18.21 2.85
N ASP A 132 -5.43 -17.60 2.72
CA ASP A 132 -5.79 -16.42 3.51
C ASP A 132 -5.96 -16.73 5.01
N ALA A 133 -6.40 -17.94 5.35
CA ALA A 133 -6.44 -18.45 6.72
C ALA A 133 -5.05 -18.72 7.34
N GLU A 134 -3.99 -18.84 6.55
CA GLU A 134 -2.70 -19.35 7.02
C GLU A 134 -1.88 -18.24 7.70
N GLY A 135 -1.83 -18.27 9.04
CA GLY A 135 -0.93 -17.44 9.86
C GLY A 135 -1.30 -15.97 9.99
N ILE A 136 -2.27 -15.46 9.22
CA ILE A 136 -2.68 -14.06 9.28
C ILE A 136 -3.37 -13.71 10.59
N LEU A 137 -4.22 -14.61 11.10
CA LEU A 137 -4.90 -14.41 12.38
C LEU A 137 -3.97 -14.58 13.58
N ASP A 138 -2.86 -15.32 13.43
CA ASP A 138 -1.85 -15.49 14.48
C ASP A 138 -1.00 -14.22 14.67
N ASP A 139 -0.75 -13.49 13.57
CA ASP A 139 -0.01 -12.22 13.58
C ASP A 139 -0.90 -11.03 13.98
N LEU A 140 -2.22 -11.18 13.88
CA LEU A 140 -3.17 -10.10 14.16
C LEU A 140 -3.43 -10.00 15.67
N ILE A 141 -3.14 -8.84 16.26
CA ILE A 141 -3.48 -8.55 17.65
C ILE A 141 -4.88 -7.94 17.70
N PRO A 142 -5.90 -8.63 18.25
CA PRO A 142 -7.26 -8.10 18.28
C PRO A 142 -7.38 -6.93 19.27
N GLU A 143 -8.12 -5.90 18.86
CA GLU A 143 -8.49 -4.79 19.72
C GLU A 143 -9.73 -5.15 20.54
N PRO A 144 -9.68 -5.06 21.88
CA PRO A 144 -10.82 -5.37 22.73
C PRO A 144 -12.04 -4.49 22.42
N GLY A 145 -13.20 -5.12 22.27
CA GLY A 145 -14.46 -4.42 21.99
C GLY A 145 -14.68 -4.08 20.51
N SER A 146 -13.76 -4.45 19.62
CA SER A 146 -13.89 -4.21 18.18
C SER A 146 -14.52 -5.41 17.45
N TYR A 147 -15.19 -5.14 16.34
CA TYR A 147 -15.75 -6.17 15.46
C TYR A 147 -14.86 -6.41 14.25
N TYR A 148 -14.65 -7.68 13.89
CA TYR A 148 -13.83 -8.09 12.76
C TYR A 148 -14.71 -8.80 11.74
N ILE A 149 -14.80 -8.22 10.54
CA ILE A 149 -15.49 -8.77 9.39
C ILE A 149 -14.44 -9.39 8.49
N MET A 150 -14.60 -10.68 8.16
CA MET A 150 -13.71 -11.42 7.28
C MET A 150 -14.54 -12.32 6.37
N ASP A 151 -13.99 -12.65 5.21
CA ASP A 151 -14.62 -13.62 4.33
C ASP A 151 -14.48 -15.07 4.89
N ARG A 152 -15.12 -16.03 4.21
CA ARG A 152 -15.05 -17.44 4.62
C ARG A 152 -13.68 -18.08 4.35
N GLY A 153 -12.83 -17.47 3.54
CA GLY A 153 -11.48 -17.93 3.23
C GLY A 153 -10.52 -17.82 4.41
N TYR A 154 -10.86 -17.04 5.44
CA TYR A 154 -10.15 -16.97 6.71
C TYR A 154 -10.58 -18.01 7.74
N LEU A 155 -11.58 -18.85 7.43
CA LEU A 155 -11.99 -19.95 8.30
C LEU A 155 -11.11 -21.18 8.02
N ASP A 156 -10.41 -21.65 9.05
CA ASP A 156 -9.69 -22.92 9.05
C ASP A 156 -10.56 -24.00 9.74
N PHE A 157 -10.81 -25.13 9.07
CA PHE A 157 -11.72 -26.19 9.52
C PHE A 157 -10.98 -27.49 9.87
#